data_AF-A0A552FNA3-F1
#
_entry.id   AF-A0A552FNA3-F1
#
_cell.length_a   1.000
_cell.length_b   1.000
_cell.length_c   1.000
_cell.angle_alpha   90.00
_cell.angle_beta   90.00
_cell.angle_gamma   90.00
#
_symmetry.space_group_name_H-M   'P 1'
#
loop_
_entity.id
_entity.type
_entity.pdbx_description
1 polymer ?
#
loop_
_entity_poly.entity_id
_entity_poly.type
_entity_poly.pdbx_seq_one_letter_code
_entity_poly.pdbx_strand_id
1 'polypeptide(L)' 'MKTDKIFYTLFQVFPELLFQLLGESPNLAQNYQFKSIEIKELAFRLDGVFIPDADHPDYPLYFVEVQ' A
#
# COMPACT_ATOMS: atom_id res chain seq x y z
N MET A 1 -9.70 -12.79 -11.06
CA MET A 1 -8.37 -12.59 -10.46
C MET A 1 -7.29 -12.21 -11.47
N LYS A 2 -7.58 -11.38 -12.48
CA LYS A 2 -6.58 -10.84 -13.44
C LYS A 2 -6.31 -9.36 -13.19
N THR A 3 -7.28 -8.65 -12.62
CA THR A 3 -7.26 -7.23 -12.26
C THR A 3 -6.40 -6.96 -11.03
N ASP A 4 -6.45 -7.82 -10.00
CA ASP A 4 -5.69 -7.68 -8.75
C ASP A 4 -4.17 -7.57 -8.98
N LYS A 5 -3.65 -8.33 -9.97
CA LYS A 5 -2.22 -8.29 -10.32
C LYS A 5 -1.77 -6.96 -10.89
N ILE A 6 -2.62 -6.27 -11.67
CA ILE A 6 -2.22 -5.02 -12.32
C ILE A 6 -2.02 -3.94 -11.26
N PHE A 7 -2.94 -3.80 -10.32
CA PHE A 7 -2.83 -2.83 -9.23
C PHE A 7 -1.71 -3.19 -8.26
N TYR A 8 -1.55 -4.48 -7.93
CA TYR A 8 -0.41 -4.94 -7.15
C TYR A 8 0.92 -4.53 -7.80
N THR A 9 1.11 -4.83 -9.09
CA THR A 9 2.32 -4.44 -9.82
C THR A 9 2.43 -2.92 -9.95
N LEU A 10 1.33 -2.21 -10.14
CA LEU A 10 1.31 -0.75 -10.23
C LEU A 10 1.83 -0.11 -8.95
N PHE A 11 1.31 -0.49 -7.78
CA PHE A 11 1.77 0.05 -6.49
C PHE A 11 3.14 -0.47 -6.09
N GLN A 12 3.53 -1.66 -6.55
CA GLN A 12 4.89 -2.18 -6.38
C GLN A 12 5.92 -1.36 -7.18
N VAL A 13 5.58 -0.91 -8.39
CA VAL A 13 6.48 -0.11 -9.25
C VAL A 13 6.37 1.39 -8.92
N PHE A 14 5.19 1.86 -8.56
CA PHE A 14 4.86 3.27 -8.30
C PHE A 14 4.08 3.43 -6.99
N PRO A 15 4.73 3.26 -5.82
CA PRO A 15 4.10 3.44 -4.52
C PRO A 15 3.62 4.89 -4.29
N GLU A 16 4.24 5.85 -4.97
CA GLU A 16 3.93 7.29 -4.93
C GLU A 16 2.50 7.62 -5.34
N LEU A 17 1.90 6.80 -6.23
CA LEU A 17 0.55 7.01 -6.74
C LEU A 17 -0.49 7.09 -5.62
N LEU A 18 -0.32 6.31 -4.55
CA LEU A 18 -1.24 6.37 -3.42
C LEU A 18 -1.27 7.78 -2.82
N PHE A 19 -0.10 8.34 -2.54
CA PHE A 19 0.00 9.68 -1.93
C PHE A 19 -0.48 10.76 -2.88
N GLN A 20 -0.20 10.64 -4.18
CA GLN A 20 -0.76 11.54 -5.18
C GLN A 20 -2.29 11.50 -5.22
N LEU A 21 -2.90 10.31 -5.12
CA LEU A 21 -4.35 10.15 -5.07
C LEU A 21 -4.96 10.72 -3.78
N LEU A 22 -4.21 10.67 -2.68
CA LEU A 22 -4.58 11.29 -1.40
C LEU A 22 -4.40 12.82 -1.38
N GLY A 23 -3.77 13.40 -2.41
CA GLY A 23 -3.41 14.83 -2.45
C GLY A 23 -2.19 15.17 -1.58
N GLU A 24 -1.44 14.16 -1.17
CA GLU A 24 -0.23 14.25 -0.37
C GLU A 24 1.02 14.28 -1.23
N SER A 25 2.17 14.57 -0.60
CA SER A 25 3.45 14.57 -1.31
C SER A 25 3.85 13.15 -1.74
N PRO A 26 4.20 12.91 -3.03
CA PRO A 26 4.67 11.61 -3.50
C PRO A 26 5.94 11.14 -2.79
N ASN A 27 6.75 12.08 -2.27
CA ASN A 27 7.95 11.77 -1.50
C ASN A 27 7.66 10.97 -0.22
N LEU A 28 6.43 11.05 0.30
CA LEU A 28 6.05 10.25 1.47
C LEU A 28 6.24 8.76 1.18
N ALA A 29 6.00 8.29 -0.05
CA ALA A 29 6.18 6.88 -0.40
C ALA A 29 7.57 6.31 -0.11
N GLN A 30 8.61 7.15 -0.04
CA GLN A 30 9.96 6.71 0.33
C GLN A 30 10.05 6.28 1.80
N ASN A 31 9.15 6.77 2.63
CA ASN A 31 9.06 6.45 4.06
C ASN A 31 8.08 5.29 4.33
N TYR A 32 7.57 4.63 3.28
CA TYR A 32 6.64 3.51 3.40
C TYR A 32 7.10 2.31 2.61
N GLN A 33 6.95 1.14 3.22
CA GLN A 33 7.15 -0.15 2.57
C GLN A 33 5.82 -0.72 2.08
N PHE A 34 5.71 -0.94 0.78
CA PHE A 34 4.57 -1.65 0.18
C PHE A 34 4.70 -3.18 0.36
N LYS A 35 3.67 -3.81 0.91
CA LYS A 35 3.54 -5.28 1.02
C LYS A 35 2.11 -5.71 0.67
N SER A 36 1.94 -6.92 0.18
CA SER A 36 0.62 -7.57 0.16
C SER A 36 0.57 -8.54 1.33
N ILE A 37 -0.46 -8.42 2.17
CA ILE A 37 -0.66 -9.26 3.36
C ILE A 37 -1.97 -10.01 3.20
N GLU A 38 -1.87 -11.34 3.30
CA GLU A 38 -3.03 -12.21 3.41
C GLU A 38 -3.27 -12.52 4.88
N ILE A 39 -4.31 -11.94 5.46
CA ILE A 39 -4.66 -12.17 6.86
C ILE A 39 -5.47 -13.46 6.94
N LYS A 40 -4.79 -14.55 7.30
CA LYS A 40 -5.36 -15.90 7.39
C LYS A 40 -6.50 -16.02 8.42
N GLU A 41 -6.51 -15.17 9.44
CA GLU A 41 -7.43 -15.29 10.58
C GLU A 41 -8.87 -14.83 10.26
N LEU A 42 -9.02 -13.89 9.33
CA LEU A 42 -10.33 -13.31 8.97
C LEU A 42 -10.79 -13.67 7.55
N ALA A 43 -10.06 -14.57 6.86
CA ALA A 43 -10.18 -14.80 5.41
C ALA A 43 -10.14 -13.48 4.60
N PHE A 44 -9.45 -12.46 5.12
CA PHE A 44 -9.38 -11.13 4.55
C PHE A 44 -8.09 -11.00 3.74
N ARG A 45 -8.22 -10.73 2.45
CA ARG A 45 -7.08 -10.54 1.54
C ARG A 45 -6.96 -9.04 1.31
N LEU A 46 -5.86 -8.46 1.76
CA LEU A 46 -5.53 -7.06 1.45
C LEU A 46 -4.64 -7.05 0.20
N ASP A 47 -5.08 -6.35 -0.85
CA ASP A 47 -4.33 -6.25 -2.10
C ASP A 47 -3.01 -5.52 -1.92
N GLY A 48 -2.98 -4.53 -1.00
CA GLY A 48 -1.77 -3.80 -0.64
C GLY A 48 -1.85 -3.14 0.72
N VAL A 49 -0.73 -3.08 1.43
CA VAL A 49 -0.53 -2.31 2.65
C VAL A 49 0.75 -1.49 2.53
N PHE A 50 0.68 -0.24 2.95
CA PHE A 50 1.83 0.65 3.09
C PHE A 50 2.13 0.80 4.57
N ILE A 51 3.27 0.24 4.95
CA ILE A 51 3.76 0.23 6.33
C ILE A 51 4.80 1.33 6.46
N PRO A 52 4.66 2.28 7.38
CA PRO A 52 5.67 3.30 7.58
C PRO A 52 6.98 2.67 8.05
N ASP A 53 8.10 3.28 7.68
CA ASP A 53 9.40 2.85 8.16
C ASP A 53 9.56 3.11 9.67
N ALA A 54 10.48 2.38 10.29
CA ALA A 54 10.72 2.45 11.73
C ALA A 54 11.17 3.84 12.21
N ASP A 55 11.67 4.67 11.30
CA ASP A 55 12.05 6.07 11.57
C ASP A 55 10.84 7.01 11.69
N HIS A 56 9.65 6.54 11.28
CA HIS A 56 8.40 7.31 11.29
C HIS A 56 7.24 6.51 11.92
N PRO A 57 7.33 6.10 13.20
CA PRO A 57 6.30 5.27 13.84
C PRO A 57 4.94 5.98 14.02
N ASP A 58 4.92 7.31 13.96
CA ASP A 58 3.69 8.12 14.08
C ASP A 58 2.88 8.19 12.77
N TYR A 59 3.42 7.65 11.67
CA TYR A 59 2.79 7.71 10.37
C TYR A 59 1.65 6.67 10.27
N PRO A 60 0.52 7.01 9.60
CA PRO A 60 -0.62 6.11 9.50
C PRO A 60 -0.33 4.91 8.61
N LEU A 61 -0.87 3.73 8.95
CA LEU A 61 -0.89 2.59 8.03
C LEU A 61 -1.93 2.85 6.93
N TYR A 62 -1.56 2.67 5.67
CA TYR A 62 -2.53 2.72 4.57
C TYR A 62 -2.84 1.32 4.07
N PHE A 63 -4.13 1.01 4.01
CA PHE A 63 -4.65 -0.22 3.43
C PHE A 63 -5.27 0.09 2.07
N VAL A 64 -4.89 -0.68 1.05
CA VAL A 64 -5.39 -0.55 -0.31
C VAL A 64 -6.10 -1.84 -0.69
N GLU A 65 -7.38 -1.73 -1.00
CA GLU A 65 -8.24 -2.80 -1.51
C GLU A 65 -8.78 -2.35 -2.86
N VAL A 66 -8.71 -3.23 -3.86
CA VAL A 66 -9.19 -2.95 -5.21
C VAL A 66 -10.30 -3.93 -5.55
N GLN A 67 -11.52 -3.42 -5.77
CA GLN A 67 -12.72 -4.22 -6.07
C GLN A 67 -13.11 -4.20 -7.56
#